data_AF-A0A643F7W4-F1
#
_entry.id   AF-A0A643F7W4-F1
#
_cell.length_a   1.000
_cell.length_b   1.000
_cell.length_c   1.000
_cell.angle_alpha   90.00
_cell.angle_beta   90.00
_cell.angle_gamma   90.00
#
_symmetry.space_group_name_H-M   'P 1'
#
loop_
_entity.id
_entity.type
_entity.pdbx_description
1 polymer ?
#
loop_
_entity_poly.entity_id
_entity_poly.type
_entity_poly.pdbx_seq_one_letter_code
_entity_poly.pdbx_strand_id
1 'polypeptide(L)'
;MAARRGPWRLRHLLAAPHRLCFAAGALLMTAQAGLWTLALAGVAAAALPPTPPWLHALAATSGFPLFIAGFGLSAGARWLRQPVPATAPLAPAVAAWCLGWLGLSLAGPGRLGALALGTAVLGGC
;
A
#
# COMPACT_ATOMS: atom_id res chain seq x y z
N MET A 1 21.60 30.13 6.69
CA MET A 1 20.62 29.76 7.74
C MET A 1 20.04 28.39 7.42
N ALA A 2 20.37 27.35 8.19
CA ALA A 2 19.72 26.05 8.05
C ALA A 2 18.32 26.13 8.65
N ALA A 3 17.27 25.97 7.82
CA ALA A 3 15.90 25.92 8.32
C ALA A 3 15.76 24.73 9.29
N ARG A 4 15.44 25.01 10.56
CA ARG A 4 15.11 23.96 11.53
C ARG A 4 13.86 23.24 11.03
N ARG A 5 14.04 22.04 10.49
CA ARG A 5 12.93 21.15 10.15
C ARG A 5 12.27 20.77 11.48
N GLY A 6 11.02 21.19 11.67
CA GLY A 6 10.24 20.79 12.84
C GLY A 6 10.10 19.27 12.95
N PRO A 7 9.63 18.74 14.09
CA PRO A 7 9.51 17.30 14.29
C PRO A 7 8.62 16.68 13.21
N TRP A 8 9.04 15.54 12.67
CA TRP A 8 8.26 14.79 11.68
C TRP A 8 6.94 14.29 12.30
N ARG A 9 5.87 14.28 11.51
CA ARG A 9 4.53 13.88 11.93
C ARG A 9 3.85 13.12 10.80
N LEU A 10 3.06 12.10 11.16
CA LEU A 10 2.33 11.25 10.20
C LEU A 10 1.45 12.07 9.26
N ARG A 11 0.85 13.16 9.76
CA ARG A 11 0.04 14.10 8.96
C ARG A 11 0.77 14.69 7.75
N HIS A 12 2.10 14.71 7.74
CA HIS A 12 2.86 15.16 6.57
C HIS A 12 2.70 14.22 5.37
N LEU A 13 2.31 12.96 5.56
CA LEU A 13 1.98 12.05 4.46
C LEU A 13 0.74 12.52 3.69
N LEU A 14 -0.21 13.17 4.38
CA LEU A 14 -1.43 13.70 3.77
C LEU A 14 -1.21 15.04 3.06
N ALA A 15 -0.02 15.66 3.20
CA ALA A 15 0.28 16.95 2.59
C ALA A 15 0.38 16.90 1.06
N ALA A 16 0.64 15.73 0.47
CA ALA A 16 0.61 15.55 -0.97
C ALA A 16 0.28 14.09 -1.32
N PRO A 17 -0.51 13.83 -2.38
CA PRO A 17 -1.03 12.50 -2.66
C PRO A 17 0.06 11.49 -3.01
N HIS A 18 1.09 11.91 -3.74
CA HIS A 18 2.23 11.02 -4.05
C HIS A 18 2.98 10.55 -2.81
N ARG A 19 3.07 11.38 -1.74
CA ARG A 19 3.74 11.00 -0.49
C ARG A 19 2.97 9.89 0.22
N LEU A 20 1.64 10.01 0.24
CA LEU A 20 0.76 8.97 0.77
C LEU A 20 0.95 7.66 -0.01
N CYS A 21 0.87 7.69 -1.34
CA CYS A 21 0.99 6.50 -2.17
C CYS A 21 2.36 5.83 -2.03
N PHE A 22 3.46 6.58 -2.11
CA PHE A 22 4.81 6.03 -1.94
C PHE A 22 5.04 5.43 -0.55
N ALA A 23 4.63 6.13 0.50
CA ALA A 23 4.76 5.62 1.86
C ALA A 23 3.92 4.36 2.07
N ALA A 24 2.67 4.35 1.60
CA ALA A 24 1.79 3.18 1.70
C ALA A 24 2.32 1.98 0.90
N GLY A 25 2.82 2.20 -0.32
CA GLY A 25 3.45 1.15 -1.13
C GLY A 25 4.68 0.55 -0.45
N ALA A 26 5.55 1.39 0.12
CA ALA A 26 6.73 0.95 0.86
C ALA A 26 6.37 0.18 2.13
N LEU A 27 5.40 0.69 2.91
CA LEU A 27 4.91 0.02 4.11
C LEU A 27 4.28 -1.33 3.80
N LEU A 28 3.46 -1.41 2.75
CA LEU A 28 2.84 -2.66 2.32
C LEU A 28 3.90 -3.69 1.93
N MET A 29 4.87 -3.33 1.08
CA MET A 29 5.94 -4.27 0.69
C MET A 29 6.81 -4.67 1.88
N THR A 30 7.11 -3.75 2.80
CA THR A 30 7.87 -4.06 4.02
C THR A 30 7.10 -5.03 4.91
N ALA A 31 5.79 -4.83 5.08
CA ALA A 31 4.94 -5.73 5.84
C ALA A 31 4.89 -7.12 5.20
N GLN A 32 4.72 -7.20 3.88
CA GLN A 32 4.74 -8.49 3.15
C GLN A 32 6.10 -9.19 3.30
N ALA A 33 7.22 -8.49 3.12
CA ALA A 33 8.55 -9.03 3.35
C ALA A 33 8.75 -9.50 4.80
N GLY A 34 8.22 -8.75 5.77
CA GLY A 34 8.24 -9.10 7.20
C GLY A 34 7.47 -10.39 7.49
N LEU A 35 6.24 -10.53 7.00
CA LEU A 35 5.44 -11.75 7.16
C LEU A 35 6.19 -12.97 6.64
N TRP A 36 6.84 -12.85 5.48
CA TRP A 36 7.61 -13.94 4.90
C TRP A 36 8.92 -14.22 5.62
N THR A 37 9.61 -13.18 6.10
CA THR A 37 10.80 -13.35 6.94
C THR A 37 10.45 -14.12 8.21
N LEU A 38 9.32 -13.80 8.83
CA LEU A 38 8.81 -14.54 10.00
C LEU A 38 8.39 -15.98 9.65
N ALA A 39 7.82 -16.21 8.46
CA ALA A 39 7.49 -17.56 8.00
C ALA A 39 8.76 -18.42 7.84
N LEU A 40 9.80 -17.85 7.20
CA LEU A 40 11.10 -18.51 7.01
C LEU A 40 11.85 -18.77 8.32
N ALA A 41 11.75 -17.84 9.27
CA ALA A 41 12.31 -18.01 10.61
C ALA A 41 11.52 -19.02 11.47
N GLY A 42 10.45 -19.63 10.95
CA GLY A 42 9.61 -20.60 11.66
C GLY A 42 8.68 -19.99 12.70
N VAL A 43 8.77 -18.69 12.98
CA VAL A 43 7.94 -17.98 13.98
C VAL A 43 6.52 -17.75 13.51
N ALA A 44 6.27 -17.69 12.21
CA ALA A 44 4.93 -17.52 11.65
C ALA A 44 4.41 -18.76 10.92
N ALA A 45 5.16 -19.86 10.83
CA ALA A 45 4.76 -21.07 10.12
C ALA A 45 3.50 -21.73 10.70
N ALA A 46 3.25 -21.58 12.01
CA ALA A 46 2.04 -22.06 12.67
C ALA A 46 0.86 -21.07 12.61
N ALA A 47 1.12 -19.79 12.30
CA ALA A 47 0.12 -18.72 12.36
C ALA A 47 -0.34 -18.23 10.98
N LEU A 48 0.47 -18.42 9.94
CA LEU A 48 0.13 -18.07 8.56
C LEU A 48 -0.47 -19.27 7.83
N PRO A 49 -1.57 -19.09 7.09
CA PRO A 49 -2.13 -20.16 6.29
C PRO A 49 -1.13 -20.59 5.21
N PRO A 50 -1.18 -21.86 4.78
CA PRO A 50 -0.37 -22.33 3.66
C PRO A 50 -0.66 -21.46 2.44
N THR A 51 0.35 -20.69 2.04
CA THR A 51 0.22 -19.68 1.00
C THR A 51 0.71 -20.26 -0.33
N PRO A 52 -0.14 -20.29 -1.38
CA PRO A 52 0.29 -20.74 -2.69
C PRO A 52 1.44 -19.87 -3.24
N PRO A 53 2.38 -20.44 -4.04
CA PRO A 53 3.51 -19.67 -4.60
C PRO A 53 3.09 -18.44 -5.40
N TRP A 54 1.97 -18.51 -6.13
CA TRP A 54 1.44 -17.38 -6.89
C TRP A 54 0.98 -16.23 -5.98
N LEU A 55 0.41 -16.54 -4.82
CA LEU A 55 -0.07 -15.52 -3.88
C LEU A 55 1.11 -14.80 -3.23
N HIS A 56 2.19 -15.52 -2.95
CA HIS A 56 3.45 -14.91 -2.52
C HIS A 56 3.99 -13.92 -3.57
N ALA A 57 4.10 -14.35 -4.83
CA ALA A 57 4.61 -13.51 -5.91
C ALA A 57 3.75 -12.25 -6.12
N LEU A 58 2.42 -12.39 -6.06
CA LEU A 58 1.51 -11.25 -6.14
C LEU A 58 1.63 -10.32 -4.92
N ALA A 59 1.67 -10.87 -3.71
CA ALA A 59 1.80 -10.08 -2.50
C ALA A 59 3.13 -9.29 -2.46
N ALA A 60 4.22 -9.88 -2.95
CA ALA A 60 5.53 -9.23 -3.08
C ALA A 60 5.52 -8.04 -4.06
N THR A 61 4.58 -8.02 -5.01
CA THR A 61 4.44 -6.94 -6.01
C THR A 61 3.28 -5.97 -5.71
N SER A 62 2.50 -6.22 -4.66
CA SER A 62 1.28 -5.48 -4.32
C SER A 62 1.47 -3.97 -4.06
N GLY A 63 2.69 -3.52 -3.74
CA GLY A 63 3.01 -2.10 -3.57
C GLY A 63 3.27 -1.35 -4.89
N PHE A 64 3.61 -2.04 -5.98
CA PHE A 64 3.95 -1.39 -7.26
C PHE A 64 2.83 -0.50 -7.81
N PRO A 65 1.55 -0.89 -7.78
CA PRO A 65 0.47 0.00 -8.21
C PRO A 65 0.42 1.33 -7.44
N LEU A 66 0.74 1.33 -6.14
CA LEU A 66 0.83 2.57 -5.35
C LEU A 66 2.04 3.42 -5.74
N PHE A 67 3.18 2.79 -6.07
CA PHE A 67 4.32 3.54 -6.62
C PHE A 67 3.99 4.17 -7.99
N ILE A 68 3.29 3.45 -8.87
CA ILE A 68 2.86 3.98 -10.17
C ILE A 68 1.87 5.13 -9.97
N ALA A 69 0.87 4.96 -9.10
CA ALA A 69 -0.08 6.03 -8.77
C ALA A 69 0.62 7.26 -8.18
N GLY A 70 1.57 7.06 -7.25
CA GLY A 70 2.35 8.16 -6.68
C GLY A 70 3.20 8.90 -7.71
N PHE A 71 3.78 8.18 -8.68
CA PHE A 71 4.48 8.78 -9.81
C PHE A 71 3.53 9.62 -10.69
N GLY A 72 2.37 9.08 -11.03
CA GLY A 72 1.33 9.80 -11.78
C GLY A 72 0.88 11.08 -11.07
N LEU A 73 0.68 11.02 -9.74
CA LEU A 73 0.25 12.13 -8.88
C LEU A 73 1.39 13.11 -8.51
N SER A 74 2.59 12.90 -9.04
CA SER A 74 3.74 13.80 -8.87
C SER A 74 4.22 14.31 -10.22
N ALA A 75 5.05 13.52 -10.91
CA ALA A 75 5.62 13.88 -12.20
C ALA A 75 4.57 13.86 -13.32
N GLY A 76 3.65 12.88 -13.30
CA GLY A 76 2.61 12.76 -14.33
C GLY A 76 1.72 13.99 -14.44
N ALA A 77 1.19 14.47 -13.31
CA ALA A 77 0.39 15.70 -13.25
C ALA A 77 1.15 16.91 -13.80
N ARG A 78 2.46 17.01 -13.50
CA ARG A 78 3.32 18.08 -14.03
C ARG A 78 3.51 17.99 -15.54
N TRP A 79 3.73 16.78 -16.08
CA TRP A 79 3.88 16.57 -17.52
C TRP A 79 2.62 16.96 -18.29
N LEU A 80 1.45 16.65 -17.73
CA LEU A 80 0.15 16.98 -18.31
C LEU A 80 -0.33 18.40 -18.00
N ARG A 81 0.45 19.17 -17.22
CA ARG A 81 0.09 20.51 -16.72
C ARG A 81 -1.28 20.56 -16.03
N GLN A 82 -1.64 19.47 -15.35
CA GLN A 82 -2.89 19.34 -14.61
C GLN A 82 -2.70 19.67 -13.12
N PRO A 83 -3.74 20.16 -12.43
CA PRO A 83 -3.69 20.32 -10.99
C PRO A 83 -3.50 18.97 -10.29
N VAL A 84 -2.73 18.95 -9.21
CA VAL A 84 -2.58 17.76 -8.37
C VAL A 84 -3.83 17.62 -7.50
N PRO A 85 -4.51 16.45 -7.50
CA PRO A 85 -5.68 16.23 -6.68
C PRO A 85 -5.40 16.36 -5.18
N ALA A 86 -6.44 16.65 -4.39
CA ALA A 86 -6.35 16.64 -2.94
C ALA A 86 -6.06 15.21 -2.42
N THR A 87 -5.28 15.11 -1.34
CA THR A 87 -4.90 13.80 -0.77
C THR A 87 -6.03 13.13 0.02
N ALA A 88 -6.88 13.91 0.69
CA ALA A 88 -7.87 13.38 1.64
C ALA A 88 -8.86 12.38 1.00
N PRO A 89 -9.39 12.62 -0.22
CA PRO A 89 -10.27 11.65 -0.89
C PRO A 89 -9.57 10.35 -1.31
N LEU A 90 -8.25 10.36 -1.50
CA LEU A 90 -7.46 9.19 -1.90
C LEU A 90 -7.13 8.26 -0.71
N ALA A 91 -7.12 8.80 0.51
CA ALA A 91 -6.79 8.05 1.72
C ALA A 91 -7.60 6.75 1.92
N PRO A 92 -8.95 6.74 1.79
CA PRO A 92 -9.72 5.50 1.97
C PRO A 92 -9.38 4.44 0.92
N ALA A 93 -9.16 4.82 -0.35
CA ALA A 93 -8.80 3.88 -1.41
C ALA A 93 -7.41 3.26 -1.17
N VAL A 94 -6.43 4.08 -0.78
CA VAL A 94 -5.07 3.60 -0.43
C VAL A 94 -5.11 2.68 0.78
N ALA A 95 -5.91 3.01 1.80
CA ALA A 95 -6.08 2.17 2.97
C ALA A 95 -6.76 0.84 2.63
N ALA A 96 -7.84 0.86 1.85
CA ALA A 96 -8.55 -0.33 1.39
C ALA A 96 -7.63 -1.26 0.58
N TRP A 97 -6.80 -0.71 -0.30
CA TRP A 97 -5.79 -1.47 -1.03
C TRP A 97 -4.81 -2.18 -0.09
N CYS A 98 -4.22 -1.45 0.86
CA CYS A 98 -3.24 -2.01 1.80
C CYS A 98 -3.87 -3.07 2.71
N LEU A 99 -5.04 -2.78 3.26
CA LEU A 99 -5.76 -3.70 4.14
C LEU A 99 -6.26 -4.94 3.40
N GLY A 100 -6.69 -4.81 2.14
CA GLY A 100 -7.08 -5.94 1.30
C GLY A 100 -5.93 -6.92 1.07
N TRP A 101 -4.75 -6.40 0.69
CA TRP A 101 -3.56 -7.23 0.48
C TRP A 101 -3.03 -7.86 1.77
N LEU A 102 -2.97 -7.11 2.87
CA LEU A 102 -2.55 -7.66 4.17
C LEU A 102 -3.56 -8.70 4.67
N GLY A 103 -4.85 -8.40 4.54
CA GLY A 103 -5.93 -9.32 4.88
C GLY A 103 -5.84 -10.62 4.09
N LEU A 104 -5.60 -10.54 2.78
CA LEU A 104 -5.41 -11.73 1.94
C LEU A 104 -4.20 -12.57 2.37
N SER A 105 -3.04 -11.94 2.67
CA SER A 105 -1.84 -12.65 3.13
C SER A 105 -2.02 -13.33 4.49
N LEU A 106 -2.78 -12.70 5.39
CA LEU A 106 -3.02 -13.23 6.74
C LEU A 106 -4.15 -14.27 6.77
N ALA A 107 -5.17 -14.11 5.94
CA ALA A 107 -6.38 -14.93 5.94
C ALA A 107 -6.30 -16.13 4.98
N GLY A 108 -5.40 -16.08 3.98
CA GLY A 108 -5.18 -17.14 3.00
C GLY A 108 -6.16 -17.11 1.82
N PRO A 109 -5.91 -17.94 0.78
CA PRO A 109 -6.64 -17.89 -0.49
C PRO A 109 -8.12 -18.30 -0.37
N GLY A 110 -8.55 -18.95 0.71
CA GLY A 110 -9.95 -19.32 0.93
C GLY A 110 -10.87 -18.16 1.31
N ARG A 111 -10.32 -16.96 1.55
CA ARG A 111 -11.06 -15.75 1.96
C ARG A 111 -10.93 -14.62 0.94
N LEU A 112 -11.11 -14.95 -0.35
CA LEU A 112 -11.11 -13.99 -1.48
C LEU A 112 -12.09 -12.82 -1.30
N GLY A 113 -13.09 -12.92 -0.41
CA GLY A 113 -13.94 -11.78 -0.02
C GLY A 113 -13.17 -10.56 0.50
N ALA A 114 -11.93 -10.74 1.00
CA ALA A 114 -11.04 -9.64 1.39
C ALA A 114 -10.50 -8.82 0.19
N LEU A 115 -10.38 -9.43 -1.00
CA LEU A 115 -10.03 -8.72 -2.24
C LEU A 115 -11.18 -7.82 -2.72
N ALA A 116 -12.43 -8.24 -2.52
CA ALA A 116 -13.61 -7.50 -2.96
C ALA A 116 -13.75 -6.13 -2.26
N LEU A 117 -13.29 -6.01 -1.01
CA LEU A 117 -13.27 -4.73 -0.28
C LEU A 117 -12.21 -3.75 -0.81
N GLY A 118 -11.09 -4.26 -1.34
CA GLY A 118 -10.00 -3.43 -1.86
C GLY A 118 -10.27 -2.87 -3.26
N THR A 119 -10.98 -3.62 -4.12
CA THR A 119 -11.28 -3.20 -5.50
C THR A 119 -12.60 -2.44 -5.63
N ALA A 120 -13.60 -2.70 -4.78
CA ALA A 120 -14.91 -2.03 -4.87
C ALA A 120 -14.84 -0.51 -4.58
N VAL A 121 -13.85 -0.05 -3.81
CA VAL A 121 -13.68 1.38 -3.50
C VAL A 121 -13.10 2.17 -4.67
N LEU A 122 -12.43 1.52 -5.63
CA LEU A 122 -11.87 2.18 -6.81
C LEU A 122 -12.91 2.48 -7.90
N GLY A 123 -14.12 1.92 -7.82
CA GLY A 123 -15.19 2.12 -8.80
C GLY A 123 -16.17 3.25 -8.49
N GLY A 124 -16.02 3.94 -7.34
CA GLY A 124 -17.01 4.88 -6.83
C GLY A 124 -16.52 6.30 -6.57
N CYS A 125 -15.39 6.72 -7.14
CA CYS A 125 -14.85 8.08 -7.04
C CYS A 125 -14.77 8.73 -8.42
#